data_AF-A0ABD8B219-F1
#
_entry.id   AF-A0ABD8B219-F1
#
_cell.length_a   1.000
_cell.length_b   1.000
_cell.length_c   1.000
_cell.angle_alpha   90.00
_cell.angle_beta   90.00
_cell.angle_gamma   90.00
#
_symmetry.space_group_name_H-M   'P 1'
#
loop_
_entity.id
_entity.type
_entity.pdbx_description
1 polymer ?
#
loop_
_entity_poly.entity_id
_entity_poly.type
_entity_poly.pdbx_seq_one_letter_code
_entity_poly.pdbx_strand_id
1 'polypeptide(L)'
;MPKWLSRNEQNALHREVRFRGDAREHAIVLTFLRMGLRVIELCDLQLTDLTMSDRKGIAYIRSEGDKDRELPISSELRIALQA
;
A
#
# COMPACT_ATOMS: atom_id res chain seq x y z
N MET A 1 18.42 11.62 12.49
CA MET A 1 18.41 10.29 11.86
C MET A 1 16.96 9.88 11.63
N PRO A 2 16.57 9.46 10.42
CA PRO A 2 15.22 8.97 10.16
C PRO A 2 14.93 7.74 11.05
N LYS A 3 13.72 7.67 11.61
CA LYS A 3 13.24 6.56 12.44
C LYS A 3 12.22 5.76 11.64
N TRP A 4 12.22 4.45 11.80
CA TRP A 4 11.24 3.54 11.19
C TRP A 4 10.55 2.72 12.29
N LEU A 5 9.34 2.24 11.98
CA LEU A 5 8.62 1.34 12.87
C LEU A 5 9.31 -0.02 12.91
N SER A 6 9.52 -0.54 14.11
CA SER A 6 9.88 -1.93 14.32
C SER A 6 8.77 -2.87 13.82
N ARG A 7 9.09 -4.15 13.61
CA ARG A 7 8.11 -5.13 13.16
C ARG A 7 6.90 -5.23 14.10
N ASN A 8 7.13 -5.09 15.41
CA ASN A 8 6.06 -5.12 16.40
C ASN A 8 5.16 -3.89 16.31
N GLU A 9 5.73 -2.70 16.11
CA GLU A 9 4.96 -1.46 15.93
C GLU A 9 4.17 -1.47 14.62
N GLN A 10 4.75 -1.99 13.53
CA GLN A 10 4.03 -2.18 12.26
C GLN A 10 2.83 -3.12 12.44
N ASN A 11 3.01 -4.24 13.15
CA ASN A 11 1.94 -5.19 13.43
C ASN A 11 0.86 -4.59 14.35
N ALA A 12 1.25 -3.78 15.33
CA ALA A 12 0.32 -3.08 16.21
C ALA A 12 -0.53 -2.08 15.43
N LEU A 13 0.10 -1.24 14.59
CA LEU A 13 -0.59 -0.30 13.71
C LEU A 13 -1.56 -1.02 12.78
N HIS A 14 -1.10 -2.06 12.10
CA HIS A 14 -1.95 -2.83 11.19
C HIS A 14 -3.18 -3.42 11.91
N ARG A 15 -3.01 -3.96 13.13
CA ARG A 15 -4.11 -4.50 13.91
C ARG A 15 -5.13 -3.43 14.32
N GLU A 16 -4.67 -2.28 14.80
CA GLU A 16 -5.56 -1.20 15.22
C GLU A 16 -6.38 -0.67 14.06
N VAL A 17 -5.77 -0.42 12.90
CA VAL A 17 -6.48 0.07 11.72
C VAL A 17 -7.45 -0.98 11.18
N ARG A 18 -7.08 -2.26 11.19
CA ARG A 18 -7.99 -3.36 10.80
C ARG A 18 -9.21 -3.49 11.73
N PHE A 19 -9.08 -3.14 13.00
CA PHE A 19 -10.17 -3.28 13.99
C PHE A 19 -11.05 -2.04 14.09
N ARG A 20 -10.46 -0.84 13.99
CA ARG A 20 -11.15 0.44 14.25
C ARG A 20 -11.38 1.28 13.01
N GLY A 21 -10.56 1.12 11.97
CA GLY A 21 -10.60 1.93 10.77
C GLY A 21 -11.63 1.46 9.77
N ASP A 22 -11.99 2.35 8.83
CA ASP A 22 -12.80 1.99 7.67
C ASP A 22 -11.98 1.26 6.59
N ALA A 23 -12.66 0.75 5.56
CA ALA A 23 -12.02 0.02 4.47
C ALA A 23 -10.93 0.85 3.75
N ARG A 24 -11.14 2.17 3.63
CA ARG A 24 -10.21 3.09 2.99
C ARG A 24 -8.98 3.32 3.85
N GLU A 25 -9.14 3.57 5.15
CA GLU A 25 -8.04 3.73 6.09
C GLU A 25 -7.18 2.47 6.16
N HIS A 26 -7.82 1.30 6.18
CA HIS A 26 -7.13 0.02 6.13
C HIS A 26 -6.32 -0.16 4.84
N ALA A 27 -6.91 0.11 3.67
CA ALA A 27 -6.23 0.03 2.39
C ALA A 27 -5.03 1.00 2.29
N ILE A 28 -5.18 2.24 2.74
CA ILE A 28 -4.12 3.26 2.74
C ILE A 28 -2.94 2.80 3.60
N VAL A 29 -3.19 2.43 4.86
CA VAL A 29 -2.12 2.04 5.79
C VAL A 29 -1.42 0.78 5.32
N LEU A 30 -2.17 -0.22 4.85
CA LEU A 30 -1.60 -1.45 4.34
C LEU A 30 -0.76 -1.20 3.07
N THR A 31 -1.17 -0.26 2.21
CA THR A 31 -0.38 0.15 1.03
C THR A 31 0.99 0.69 1.45
N PHE A 32 1.04 1.61 2.43
CA PHE A 32 2.31 2.11 2.95
C PHE A 32 3.18 1.00 3.54
N LEU A 33 2.60 0.13 4.37
CA LEU A 33 3.33 -0.95 5.05
C LEU A 33 3.87 -2.02 4.09
N ARG A 34 3.21 -2.26 2.95
CA ARG A 34 3.58 -3.33 2.00
C ARG A 34 4.41 -2.83 0.83
N MET A 35 4.18 -1.59 0.37
CA MET A 35 4.78 -1.08 -0.86
C MET A 35 5.82 0.02 -0.63
N GLY A 36 5.89 0.60 0.57
CA GLY A 36 6.91 1.60 0.92
C GLY A 36 6.83 2.88 0.07
N LEU A 37 5.61 3.26 -0.35
CA LEU A 37 5.39 4.45 -1.17
C LEU A 37 5.63 5.74 -0.37
N ARG A 38 6.02 6.80 -1.08
CA ARG A 38 5.92 8.17 -0.55
C ARG A 38 4.45 8.60 -0.50
N VAL A 39 4.12 9.53 0.40
CA VAL A 39 2.75 10.05 0.52
C VAL A 39 2.21 10.57 -0.82
N ILE A 40 3.03 11.35 -1.54
CA ILE A 40 2.64 11.88 -2.85
C ILE A 40 2.38 10.78 -3.89
N GLU A 41 3.20 9.73 -3.91
CA GLU A 41 3.03 8.59 -4.82
C GLU A 41 1.71 7.85 -4.57
N LEU A 42 1.30 7.74 -3.30
CA LEU A 42 0.00 7.16 -2.96
C LEU A 42 -1.16 8.09 -3.34
N CYS A 43 -1.03 9.39 -3.09
CA CYS A 43 -2.06 10.37 -3.43
C CYS A 43 -2.32 10.46 -4.94
N ASP A 44 -1.30 10.24 -5.75
CA ASP A 44 -1.38 10.28 -7.22
C ASP A 44 -1.76 8.93 -7.85
N LEU A 45 -1.84 7.85 -7.05
CA LEU A 45 -2.12 6.51 -7.55
C LEU A 45 -3.57 6.38 -8.05
N GLN A 46 -3.74 5.97 -9.31
CA GLN A 46 -5.05 5.79 -9.93
C GLN A 46 -5.40 4.30 -10.05
N LEU A 47 -6.70 3.99 -10.15
CA LEU A 47 -7.13 2.60 -10.40
C LEU A 47 -6.57 2.04 -11.70
N THR A 48 -6.35 2.89 -12.71
CA THR A 48 -5.73 2.51 -13.98
C THR A 48 -4.26 2.12 -13.85
N ASP A 49 -3.59 2.51 -12.76
CA ASP A 49 -2.21 2.11 -12.46
C ASP A 49 -2.16 0.73 -11.78
N LEU A 50 -3.32 0.16 -11.42
CA LEU A 50 -3.43 -1.14 -10.76
C LEU A 50 -3.89 -2.21 -11.75
N THR A 51 -3.09 -3.25 -11.91
CA THR A 51 -3.48 -4.47 -12.62
C THR A 51 -3.60 -5.60 -11.62
N MET A 52 -4.81 -6.10 -11.36
CA MET A 52 -5.08 -7.14 -10.38
C MET A 52 -5.93 -8.28 -10.95
N SER A 53 -5.61 -9.49 -10.51
CA SER A 53 -6.41 -10.72 -10.60
C SER A 53 -6.42 -11.39 -9.24
N ASP A 54 -7.18 -12.47 -9.08
CA ASP A 54 -7.25 -13.22 -7.83
C ASP A 54 -5.87 -13.66 -7.30
N ARG A 55 -4.94 -13.99 -8.21
CA ARG A 55 -3.63 -14.59 -7.86
C ARG A 55 -2.44 -13.65 -8.01
N LYS A 56 -2.55 -12.59 -8.82
CA LYS A 56 -1.45 -11.68 -9.12
C LYS A 56 -1.93 -10.23 -9.08
N GLY A 57 -1.06 -9.32 -8.64
CA GLY A 57 -1.31 -7.89 -8.75
C GLY A 57 -0.01 -7.13 -8.94
N ILE A 58 -0.06 -6.09 -9.75
CA ILE A 58 1.04 -5.16 -10.01
C ILE A 58 0.47 -3.75 -9.94
N ALA A 59 1.20 -2.85 -9.29
CA ALA A 59 0.92 -1.43 -9.28
C ALA A 59 2.06 -0.69 -9.99
N TYR A 60 1.70 0.16 -10.95
CA TYR A 60 2.63 1.06 -11.60
C TYR A 60 2.74 2.36 -10.79
N ILE A 61 3.94 2.67 -10.30
CA ILE A 61 4.17 3.83 -9.45
C ILE A 61 4.91 4.90 -10.25
N ARG A 62 4.24 6.03 -10.45
CA ARG A 62 4.82 7.22 -11.07
C ARG A 62 5.74 7.93 -10.09
N SER A 63 6.88 8.40 -10.56
CA SER A 63 7.89 9.08 -9.75
C SER A 63 8.62 10.13 -10.56
N GLU A 64 9.07 11.18 -9.88
CA GLU A 64 9.83 12.24 -10.54
C GLU A 64 11.17 11.72 -11.10
N GLY A 65 11.41 12.00 -12.38
CA GLY A 65 12.68 11.79 -13.08
C GLY A 65 12.96 10.34 -13.47
N ASP A 66 12.22 9.79 -14.43
CA ASP A 66 12.40 8.44 -15.03
C ASP A 66 12.60 7.30 -14.03
N LYS A 67 12.00 7.42 -12.83
CA LYS A 67 12.09 6.46 -11.72
C LYS A 67 10.82 5.65 -11.52
N ASP A 68 10.00 5.58 -12.57
CA ASP A 68 8.79 4.79 -12.55
C ASP A 68 9.13 3.31 -12.33
N ARG A 69 8.28 2.64 -11.56
CA ARG A 69 8.53 1.25 -11.17
C ARG A 69 7.23 0.49 -11.03
N GLU A 70 7.31 -0.80 -11.29
CA GLU A 70 6.24 -1.74 -10.98
C GLU A 70 6.52 -2.42 -9.64
N LEU A 71 5.51 -2.44 -8.77
CA LEU A 71 5.57 -3.12 -7.48
C LEU A 71 4.52 -4.22 -7.39
N PRO A 72 4.87 -5.42 -6.89
CA PRO A 72 3.89 -6.48 -6.71
C PRO A 72 2.91 -6.13 -5.58
N ILE A 73 1.63 -6.40 -5.79
CA ILE A 73 0.58 -6.22 -4.80
C ILE A 73 0.40 -7.56 -4.07
N SER A 74 0.67 -7.57 -2.75
CA SER A 74 0.50 -8.75 -1.91
C SER A 74 -0.97 -9.22 -1.90
N SER A 75 -1.21 -10.51 -1.61
CA SER A 75 -2.58 -11.05 -1.55
C SER A 75 -3.46 -10.31 -0.54
N GLU A 76 -2.90 -9.98 0.62
CA GLU A 76 -3.56 -9.20 1.68
C GLU A 76 -3.97 -7.81 1.19
N LEU A 77 -3.09 -7.12 0.45
CA LEU A 77 -3.39 -5.79 -0.07
C LEU A 77 -4.43 -5.83 -1.19
N ARG A 78 -4.44 -6.86 -2.05
CA ARG A 78 -5.50 -7.02 -3.05
C ARG A 78 -6.88 -7.11 -2.40
N ILE A 79 -7.00 -7.91 -1.34
CA ILE A 79 -8.26 -8.03 -0.58
C ILE A 79 -8.68 -6.68 -0.02
N ALA A 80 -7.74 -5.93 0.58
CA ALA A 80 -8.05 -4.62 1.16
C ALA A 80 -8.47 -3.58 0.12
N LEU A 81 -7.92 -3.63 -1.11
CA LEU A 81 -8.26 -2.72 -2.20
C LEU A 81 -9.61 -3.05 -2.87
N GLN A 82 -10.16 -4.25 -2.64
CA GLN A 82 -11.42 -4.74 -3.21
C GLN A 82 -12.57 -4.81 -2.19
N ALA A 83 -12.32 -4.40 -0.94
CA ALA A 83 -13.26 -4.50 0.18
C ALA A 83 -14.36 -3.44 0.15
#